data_AF-A0AAU6BH71-F1
#
_entry.id   AF-A0AAU6BH71-F1
#
_cell.length_a   1.000
_cell.length_b   1.000
_cell.length_c   1.000
_cell.angle_alpha   90.00
_cell.angle_beta   90.00
_cell.angle_gamma   90.00
#
_symmetry.space_group_name_H-M   'P 1'
#
loop_
_entity.id
_entity.type
_entity.pdbx_description
1 polymer ?
#
loop_
_entity_poly.entity_id
_entity_poly.type
_entity_poly.pdbx_seq_one_letter_code
_entity_poly.pdbx_strand_id
1 'polypeptide(L)'
;MTANHLPGGADLDSFGLYPEDEQRGCGFGLGFYVVMDPVGAGSFGNKGEFGWSGAANTHFFVDPVDGVTAVFCTQVVTWGKHRTPLRRQVRNLVYQAMT
;
A
#
# COMPACT_ATOMS: atom_id res chain seq x y z
N MET A 1 -13.61 4.78 2.35
CA MET A 1 -12.41 4.17 1.72
C MET A 1 -11.21 4.18 2.66
N THR A 2 -10.92 5.29 3.34
CA THR A 2 -9.78 5.51 4.27
C THR A 2 -9.86 4.81 5.64
N ALA A 3 -10.77 3.85 5.84
CA ALA A 3 -10.98 3.19 7.12
C ALA A 3 -10.96 1.67 6.97
N ASN A 4 -10.36 0.98 7.95
CA ASN A 4 -10.38 -0.47 8.03
C ASN A 4 -11.78 -0.99 8.37
N HIS A 5 -12.22 -2.02 7.65
CA HIS A 5 -13.49 -2.72 7.83
C HIS A 5 -13.28 -4.20 8.16
N LEU A 6 -12.05 -4.63 8.43
CA LEU A 6 -11.79 -5.99 8.89
C LEU A 6 -12.36 -6.22 10.30
N PRO A 7 -12.91 -7.42 10.58
CA PRO A 7 -13.47 -7.76 11.88
C PRO A 7 -12.48 -7.53 13.03
N GLY A 8 -12.96 -6.98 14.14
CA GLY A 8 -12.14 -6.75 15.33
C GLY A 8 -11.00 -5.74 15.15
N GLY A 9 -10.97 -5.00 14.05
CA GLY A 9 -9.87 -4.08 13.74
C GLY A 9 -8.58 -4.78 13.34
N ALA A 10 -8.65 -6.06 12.95
CA ALA A 10 -7.52 -6.84 12.48
C ALA A 10 -6.82 -6.18 11.27
N ASP A 11 -5.55 -6.54 11.07
CA ASP A 11 -4.79 -6.18 9.88
C ASP A 11 -4.85 -7.31 8.83
N LEU A 12 -4.29 -7.06 7.65
CA LEU A 12 -4.23 -8.01 6.54
C LEU A 12 -3.30 -9.19 6.82
N ASP A 13 -2.34 -9.03 7.74
CA ASP A 13 -1.43 -10.09 8.17
C ASP A 13 -2.21 -11.20 8.89
N SER A 14 -3.19 -10.80 9.71
CA SER A 14 -4.09 -11.70 10.44
C SER A 14 -4.87 -12.70 9.55
N PHE A 15 -4.98 -12.43 8.24
CA PHE A 15 -5.70 -13.29 7.29
C PHE A 15 -4.79 -14.05 6.31
N GLY A 16 -3.47 -13.82 6.32
CA GLY A 16 -2.52 -14.56 5.47
C GLY A 16 -2.75 -14.45 3.96
N LEU A 17 -3.46 -13.41 3.50
CA LEU A 17 -3.96 -13.29 2.12
C LEU A 17 -2.95 -12.73 1.10
N TYR A 18 -1.83 -12.14 1.53
CA TYR A 18 -0.85 -11.48 0.66
C TYR A 18 0.59 -11.83 1.04
N PRO A 19 1.58 -11.67 0.14
CA PRO A 19 2.99 -11.84 0.50
C PRO A 19 3.50 -10.65 1.33
N GLU A 20 3.67 -10.90 2.64
CA GLU A 20 4.53 -10.33 3.70
C GLU A 20 4.84 -8.82 3.76
N ASP A 21 5.19 -8.15 2.66
CA ASP A 21 5.76 -6.79 2.70
C ASP A 21 4.72 -5.66 2.85
N GLU A 22 3.43 -5.93 2.61
CA GLU A 22 2.36 -4.93 2.54
C GLU A 22 1.20 -5.18 3.55
N GLN A 23 1.32 -6.20 4.41
CA GLN A 23 0.21 -6.68 5.25
C GLN A 23 0.20 -6.13 6.67
N ARG A 24 1.37 -6.04 7.30
CA ARG A 24 1.48 -5.61 8.69
C ARG A 24 1.13 -4.13 8.80
N GLY A 25 0.30 -3.76 9.77
CA GLY A 25 -0.12 -2.37 9.93
C GLY A 25 -1.07 -1.86 8.85
N CYS A 26 -1.53 -2.70 7.93
CA CYS A 26 -2.52 -2.37 6.89
C CYS A 26 -3.82 -3.16 7.13
N GLY A 27 -4.95 -2.47 7.20
CA GLY A 27 -6.28 -3.07 7.17
C GLY A 27 -6.84 -3.14 5.75
N PHE A 28 -8.11 -3.53 5.63
CA PHE A 28 -8.84 -3.54 4.37
C PHE A 28 -10.11 -2.69 4.46
N GLY A 29 -10.21 -1.68 3.60
CA GLY A 29 -11.37 -0.82 3.49
C GLY A 29 -12.38 -1.32 2.46
N LEU A 30 -13.19 -0.41 1.93
CA LEU A 30 -14.09 -0.71 0.83
C LEU A 30 -13.31 -0.75 -0.50
N GLY A 31 -12.70 -1.90 -0.79
CA GLY A 31 -12.05 -2.22 -2.08
C GLY A 31 -10.52 -2.21 -2.08
N PHE A 32 -9.88 -1.61 -1.07
CA PHE A 32 -8.45 -1.27 -1.07
C PHE A 32 -7.81 -1.52 0.30
N TYR A 33 -6.47 -1.64 0.35
CA TYR A 33 -5.77 -1.63 1.63
C TYR A 33 -5.86 -0.23 2.26
N VAL A 34 -5.79 -0.17 3.59
CA VAL A 34 -5.76 1.08 4.36
C VAL A 34 -4.65 1.00 5.39
N VAL A 35 -3.73 1.98 5.40
CA VAL A 35 -2.68 2.08 6.41
C VAL A 35 -3.30 2.42 7.76
N MET A 36 -3.13 1.54 8.74
CA MET A 36 -3.61 1.69 10.11
C MET A 36 -2.48 2.08 11.07
N ASP A 37 -1.29 1.51 10.84
CA ASP A 37 -0.04 1.80 11.53
C ASP A 37 1.07 2.02 10.50
N PRO A 38 1.46 3.29 10.21
CA PRO A 38 2.50 3.60 9.24
C PRO A 38 3.85 2.94 9.54
N VAL A 39 4.23 2.83 10.81
CA VAL A 39 5.51 2.24 11.21
C VAL A 39 5.49 0.73 10.95
N GLY A 40 4.43 0.06 11.39
CA GLY A 40 4.22 -1.37 11.11
C GLY A 40 4.14 -1.69 9.62
N ALA A 41 3.59 -0.78 8.82
CA ALA A 41 3.46 -0.92 7.36
C ALA A 41 4.72 -0.52 6.57
N GLY A 42 5.79 -0.04 7.21
CA GLY A 42 6.96 0.51 6.50
C GLY A 42 6.58 1.65 5.55
N SER A 43 5.55 2.41 5.91
CA SER A 43 4.93 3.45 5.11
C SER A 43 5.59 4.80 5.39
N PHE A 44 5.93 5.54 4.33
CA PHE A 44 6.28 6.97 4.44
C PHE A 44 5.05 7.88 4.54
N GLY A 45 3.89 7.41 4.05
CA GLY A 45 2.62 8.10 4.20
C GLY A 45 1.95 7.86 5.55
N ASN A 46 0.78 8.46 5.70
CA ASN A 46 0.07 8.60 6.96
C ASN A 46 -0.99 7.51 7.21
N LYS A 47 -1.46 7.44 8.46
CA LYS A 47 -2.63 6.63 8.82
C LYS A 47 -3.83 7.09 8.01
N GLY A 48 -4.52 6.16 7.38
CA GLY A 48 -5.63 6.42 6.46
C GLY A 48 -5.23 6.52 5.00
N GLU A 49 -3.93 6.48 4.66
CA GLU A 49 -3.48 6.24 3.27
C GLU A 49 -4.11 4.95 2.76
N PHE A 50 -4.60 4.95 1.53
CA PHE A 50 -5.19 3.77 0.91
C PHE A 50 -4.71 3.62 -0.52
N GLY A 51 -4.69 2.37 -1.01
CA GLY A 51 -4.20 2.09 -2.35
C GLY A 51 -4.45 0.67 -2.80
N TRP A 52 -4.00 0.37 -4.01
CA TRP A 52 -4.06 -0.98 -4.56
C TRP A 52 -3.05 -1.17 -5.68
N SER A 53 -2.73 -2.43 -5.92
CA SER A 53 -1.82 -2.81 -6.99
C SER A 53 -2.45 -3.75 -8.00
N GLY A 54 -2.06 -3.61 -9.26
CA GLY A 54 -2.36 -4.57 -10.32
C GLY A 54 -1.21 -5.54 -10.60
N ALA A 55 -1.52 -6.57 -11.40
CA ALA A 55 -0.59 -7.64 -11.74
C ALA A 55 0.68 -7.16 -12.47
N ALA A 56 0.55 -6.15 -13.34
CA ALA A 56 1.66 -5.61 -14.13
C ALA A 56 2.46 -4.52 -13.41
N ASN A 57 2.67 -4.64 -12.09
CA ASN A 57 3.29 -3.60 -11.25
C ASN A 57 2.66 -2.20 -11.42
N THR A 58 1.36 -2.15 -11.74
CA THR A 58 0.59 -0.91 -11.61
C THR A 58 0.25 -0.70 -10.15
N HIS A 59 0.21 0.56 -9.71
CA HIS A 59 -0.17 0.89 -8.35
C HIS A 59 -0.77 2.29 -8.32
N PHE A 60 -1.70 2.49 -7.41
CA PHE A 60 -2.10 3.82 -6.98
C PHE A 60 -2.12 3.89 -5.46
N PHE A 61 -1.90 5.08 -4.92
CA PHE A 61 -2.13 5.38 -3.51
C PHE A 61 -2.61 6.82 -3.35
N VAL A 62 -3.35 7.04 -2.27
CA VAL A 62 -3.89 8.33 -1.87
C VAL A 62 -3.57 8.53 -0.39
N ASP A 63 -2.80 9.58 -0.09
CA ASP A 63 -2.58 10.07 1.27
C ASP A 63 -3.35 11.38 1.46
N PRO A 64 -4.50 11.34 2.15
CA PRO A 64 -5.30 12.54 2.37
C PRO A 64 -4.68 13.53 3.37
N VAL A 65 -3.71 13.11 4.17
CA VAL A 65 -3.05 13.99 5.17
C VAL A 65 -2.03 14.88 4.48
N ASP A 66 -1.16 14.29 3.65
CA ASP A 66 -0.14 15.03 2.90
C ASP A 66 -0.66 15.56 1.55
N GLY A 67 -1.92 15.27 1.20
CA GLY A 67 -2.55 15.72 -0.04
C GLY A 67 -1.97 15.04 -1.29
N VAL A 68 -1.43 13.84 -1.15
CA VAL A 68 -0.79 13.09 -2.24
C VAL A 68 -1.79 12.16 -2.91
N THR A 69 -1.82 12.19 -4.23
CA THR A 69 -2.49 11.16 -5.05
C THR A 69 -1.56 10.80 -6.18
N ALA A 70 -1.15 9.53 -6.24
CA ALA A 70 -0.25 9.03 -7.25
C ALA A 70 -0.80 7.77 -7.91
N VAL A 71 -0.63 7.70 -9.22
CA VAL A 71 -0.90 6.51 -10.03
C VAL A 71 0.28 6.30 -10.96
N PHE A 72 0.78 5.07 -11.03
CA PHE A 72 1.77 4.69 -12.02
C PHE A 72 1.40 3.36 -12.66
N CYS A 73 1.53 3.36 -13.98
CA CYS A 73 1.18 2.24 -14.83
C CYS A 73 2.44 1.72 -15.49
N THR A 74 2.91 0.56 -15.05
CA THR A 74 4.00 -0.15 -15.75
C THR A 74 3.42 -1.33 -16.54
N GLN A 75 4.26 -1.98 -17.34
CA GLN A 75 3.93 -3.21 -18.07
C GLN A 75 4.86 -4.35 -17.64
N VAL A 76 5.25 -4.35 -16.36
CA VAL A 76 6.21 -5.31 -15.80
C VAL A 76 5.45 -6.34 -14.99
N VAL A 77 5.31 -7.55 -15.51
CA VAL A 77 4.68 -8.67 -14.80
C VAL A 77 5.78 -9.57 -14.26
N THR A 78 5.98 -9.58 -12.95
CA THR A 78 6.95 -10.45 -12.27
C THR A 78 6.31 -11.13 -11.07
N TRP A 79 6.62 -12.41 -10.85
CA TRP A 79 5.98 -13.25 -9.83
C TRP A 79 7.01 -13.97 -8.95
N GLY A 80 6.59 -14.34 -7.73
CA GLY A 80 7.40 -15.08 -6.78
C GLY A 80 8.74 -14.41 -6.50
N LYS A 81 9.83 -15.20 -6.56
CA LYS A 81 11.21 -14.74 -6.33
C LYS A 81 11.70 -13.66 -7.30
N HIS A 82 11.00 -13.40 -8.39
CA HIS A 82 11.35 -12.39 -9.38
C HIS A 82 10.58 -11.07 -9.18
N ARG A 83 9.75 -10.96 -8.13
CA ARG A 83 8.96 -9.74 -7.86
C ARG A 83 9.89 -8.54 -7.73
N THR A 84 9.69 -7.56 -8.59
CA THR A 84 10.46 -6.32 -8.57
C THR A 84 9.81 -5.35 -7.59
N PRO A 85 10.55 -4.70 -6.67
CA PRO A 85 9.99 -3.80 -5.67
C PRO A 85 9.62 -2.41 -6.24
N LEU A 86 9.24 -2.34 -7.51
CA LEU A 86 8.91 -1.11 -8.24
C LEU A 86 7.89 -0.27 -7.49
N ARG A 87 6.88 -0.92 -6.88
CA ARG A 87 5.80 -0.22 -6.18
C ARG A 87 6.31 0.60 -4.99
N ARG A 88 7.13 -0.04 -4.16
CA ARG A 88 7.78 0.58 -3.00
C ARG A 88 8.78 1.64 -3.42
N GLN A 89 9.60 1.36 -4.44
CA GLN A 89 10.61 2.29 -4.93
C GLN A 89 9.99 3.58 -5.46
N VAL A 90 9.00 3.49 -6.36
CA VAL A 90 8.33 4.66 -6.92
C VAL A 90 7.62 5.46 -5.82
N ARG A 91 6.92 4.78 -4.90
CA ARG A 91 6.28 5.45 -3.76
C ARG A 91 7.27 6.21 -2.88
N ASN A 92 8.41 5.60 -2.55
CA ASN A 92 9.45 6.27 -1.76
C ASN A 92 9.99 7.51 -2.47
N LEU A 93 10.20 7.42 -3.79
CA LEU A 93 10.66 8.57 -4.59
C LEU A 93 9.64 9.72 -4.61
N VAL A 94 8.33 9.42 -4.63
CA VAL A 94 7.28 10.44 -4.53
C VAL A 94 7.39 11.19 -3.19
N TYR A 95 7.45 10.48 -2.07
CA TYR A 95 7.59 11.12 -0.75
C TYR A 95 8.92 11.87 -0.60
N GLN A 96 10.02 11.33 -1.12
CA GLN A 96 11.33 12.01 -1.12
C GLN A 96 11.32 13.30 -1.93
N ALA A 97 10.54 13.40 -3.01
CA ALA A 97 10.44 14.60 -3.83
C ALA A 97 9.62 15.73 -3.18
N MET A 98 8.92 15.45 -2.08
CA MET A 98 8.15 16.44 -1.32
C MET A 98 8.97 17.10 -0.20
N THR A 99 10.21 16.65 0.03
CA THR A 99 11.17 17.19 1.01
C THR A 99 12.25 17.99 0.31
#